data_AF-A0A8B7E775-F1
#
_entry.id   AF-A0A8B7E775-F1
#
_cell.length_a   1.000
_cell.length_b   1.000
_cell.length_c   1.000
_cell.angle_alpha   90.00
_cell.angle_beta   90.00
_cell.angle_gamma   90.00
#
_symmetry.space_group_name_H-M   'P 1'
#
loop_
_entity.id
_entity.type
_entity.pdbx_description
1 polymer ?
#
loop_
_entity_poly.entity_id
_entity_poly.type
_entity_poly.pdbx_seq_one_letter_code
_entity_poly.pdbx_strand_id
1 'polypeptide(L)'
;MTKYGHLCRSSAMQRDITRDQIYGIIEGHLIPHISQQVFSKSPFDILLHKQYEHLSKLTLKEIGVKPCYIDPSVCPYKEAIVKLKKLEIAKLPTQKMRFLILAAQAIMNKMASLDQASVTSA
;
A
#
# COMPACT_ATOMS: atom_id res chain seq x y z
N MET A 1 -24.00 58.76 -2.03
CA MET A 1 -22.89 58.47 -1.10
C MET A 1 -22.59 56.98 -1.15
N THR A 2 -21.56 56.63 -1.92
CA THR A 2 -20.94 55.31 -2.04
C THR A 2 -20.07 55.05 -0.81
N LYS A 3 -20.13 53.84 -0.24
CA LYS A 3 -19.02 53.11 0.41
C LYS A 3 -19.60 51.98 1.24
N TYR A 4 -19.53 50.75 0.72
CA TYR A 4 -18.99 49.56 1.39
C TYR A 4 -18.75 48.51 0.30
N GLY A 5 -17.80 48.84 -0.59
CA GLY A 5 -17.06 47.83 -1.34
C GLY A 5 -15.92 47.30 -0.47
N HIS A 6 -15.53 46.06 -0.74
CA HIS A 6 -14.37 45.34 -0.19
C HIS A 6 -14.55 44.70 1.19
N LEU A 7 -15.32 43.61 1.22
CA LEU A 7 -14.92 42.44 1.99
C LEU A 7 -14.57 41.32 1.00
N CYS A 8 -13.26 41.16 0.82
CA CYS A 8 -12.57 39.95 0.42
C CYS A 8 -13.20 39.13 -0.73
N ARG A 9 -12.93 39.56 -1.96
CA ARG A 9 -12.62 38.60 -3.03
C ARG A 9 -11.32 37.89 -2.65
N SER A 10 -11.40 36.92 -1.74
CA SER A 10 -10.40 35.88 -1.69
C SER A 10 -10.80 34.88 -2.75
N SER A 11 -10.28 35.06 -3.96
CA SER A 11 -10.26 34.06 -5.01
C SER A 11 -9.39 32.88 -4.56
N ALA A 12 -9.80 32.18 -3.52
CA ALA A 12 -9.32 30.83 -3.26
C ALA A 12 -10.16 29.94 -4.16
N MET A 13 -9.52 29.33 -5.16
CA MET A 13 -10.08 28.26 -5.97
C MET A 13 -10.97 27.36 -5.10
N GLN A 14 -12.28 27.42 -5.31
CA GLN A 14 -13.20 26.42 -4.82
C GLN A 14 -12.89 25.16 -5.63
N ARG A 15 -11.86 24.42 -5.21
CA ARG A 15 -11.54 23.12 -5.80
C ARG A 15 -12.73 22.24 -5.50
N ASP A 16 -13.42 21.78 -6.54
CA ASP A 16 -14.51 20.84 -6.40
C ASP A 16 -13.99 19.63 -5.61
N ILE A 17 -14.52 19.47 -4.40
CA ILE A 17 -14.14 18.34 -3.55
C ILE A 17 -14.68 17.10 -4.24
N THR A 18 -13.81 16.18 -4.61
CA THR A 18 -14.23 14.95 -5.28
C THR A 18 -14.91 14.02 -4.29
N ARG A 19 -15.76 13.13 -4.80
CA ARG A 19 -16.43 12.12 -3.98
C ARG A 19 -15.43 11.29 -3.15
N ASP A 20 -14.28 10.95 -3.73
CA ASP A 20 -13.21 10.21 -3.04
C ASP A 20 -12.58 10.98 -1.88
N GLN A 21 -12.44 12.31 -2.02
CA GLN A 21 -11.97 13.17 -0.94
C GLN A 21 -12.96 13.21 0.22
N ILE A 22 -14.27 13.27 -0.09
CA ILE A 22 -15.33 13.21 0.94
C ILE A 22 -15.27 11.87 1.67
N TYR A 23 -15.17 10.75 0.96
CA TYR A 23 -15.07 9.43 1.59
C TYR A 23 -13.80 9.28 2.42
N GLY A 24 -12.67 9.83 1.98
CA GLY A 24 -11.43 9.83 2.77
C GLY A 24 -11.57 10.62 4.06
N ILE A 25 -12.30 11.74 4.06
CA ILE A 25 -12.59 12.52 5.28
C ILE A 25 -13.49 11.73 6.22
N ILE A 26 -14.57 11.13 5.71
CA ILE A 26 -15.50 10.31 6.50
C ILE A 26 -14.77 9.12 7.11
N GLU A 27 -13.95 8.40 6.33
CA GLU A 27 -13.15 7.28 6.81
C GLU A 27 -12.17 7.71 7.90
N GLY A 28 -11.43 8.81 7.66
CA GLY A 28 -10.45 9.35 8.59
C GLY A 28 -11.06 9.76 9.93
N HIS A 29 -12.33 10.16 9.93
CA HIS A 29 -13.07 10.47 11.15
C HIS A 29 -13.66 9.21 11.81
N LEU A 30 -14.38 8.37 11.06
CA LEU A 30 -15.19 7.27 11.60
C LEU A 30 -14.34 6.07 12.05
N ILE A 31 -13.39 5.64 11.22
CA ILE A 31 -12.66 4.39 11.44
C ILE A 31 -11.88 4.38 12.77
N PRO A 32 -11.17 5.45 13.18
CA PRO A 32 -10.49 5.46 14.48
C PRO A 32 -11.42 5.17 15.65
N HIS A 33 -12.66 5.67 15.62
CA HIS A 33 -13.65 5.49 16.70
C HIS A 33 -14.22 4.07 16.75
N ILE A 34 -14.43 3.43 15.60
CA ILE A 34 -15.02 2.08 15.57
C ILE A 34 -13.98 0.97 15.53
N SER A 35 -12.72 1.28 15.18
CA SER A 35 -11.68 0.29 14.87
C SER A 35 -11.50 -0.79 15.92
N GLN A 36 -11.57 -0.47 17.21
CA GLN A 36 -11.40 -1.47 18.28
C GLN A 36 -12.55 -2.49 18.35
N GLN A 37 -13.75 -2.11 17.90
CA GLN A 37 -14.93 -2.98 17.91
C GLN A 37 -14.97 -3.86 16.66
N VAL A 38 -14.51 -3.35 15.52
CA VAL A 38 -14.55 -4.06 14.22
C VAL A 38 -13.28 -4.81 13.89
N PHE A 39 -12.12 -4.38 14.39
CA PHE A 39 -10.85 -5.09 14.24
C PHE A 39 -10.50 -5.82 15.53
N SER A 40 -10.91 -7.08 15.64
CA SER A 40 -10.42 -8.00 16.64
C SER A 40 -9.30 -8.89 16.05
N LYS A 41 -8.38 -9.35 16.90
CA LYS A 41 -7.40 -10.37 16.50
C LYS A 41 -8.18 -11.63 16.16
N SER A 42 -8.20 -11.99 14.88
CA SER A 42 -8.92 -13.16 14.44
C SER A 42 -8.16 -14.41 14.87
N PRO A 43 -8.81 -15.46 15.41
CA PRO A 43 -8.15 -16.74 15.64
C PRO A 43 -7.53 -17.32 14.36
N PHE A 44 -8.04 -16.92 13.18
CA PHE A 44 -7.45 -17.25 11.89
C PHE A 44 -6.06 -16.63 11.68
N ASP A 45 -5.77 -15.44 12.21
CA ASP A 45 -4.47 -14.80 12.06
C ASP A 45 -3.36 -15.62 12.76
N ILE A 46 -3.70 -16.22 13.92
CA ILE A 46 -2.79 -17.10 14.67
C ILE A 46 -2.51 -18.39 13.90
N LEU A 47 -3.54 -19.00 13.31
CA LEU A 47 -3.40 -20.20 12.49
C LEU A 47 -2.55 -19.92 11.25
N LEU A 48 -2.81 -18.80 10.58
CA LEU A 48 -2.08 -18.38 9.39
C LEU A 48 -0.59 -18.13 9.72
N HIS A 49 -0.29 -17.50 10.86
CA HIS A 49 1.09 -17.26 11.29
C HIS A 49 1.89 -18.56 11.47
N LYS A 50 1.28 -19.58 12.08
CA LYS A 50 1.90 -20.91 12.22
C LYS A 50 2.16 -21.58 10.87
N GLN A 51 1.27 -21.41 9.90
CA GLN A 51 1.48 -21.92 8.55
C GLN A 51 2.66 -21.21 7.85
N TYR A 52 2.80 -19.89 8.04
CA TYR A 52 3.91 -19.12 7.45
C TYR A 52 5.30 -19.54 7.95
N GLU A 53 5.43 -20.02 9.19
CA GLU A 53 6.72 -20.51 9.69
C GLU A 53 7.27 -21.66 8.82
N HIS A 54 6.37 -22.53 8.31
CA HIS A 54 6.76 -23.61 7.41
C HIS A 54 7.14 -23.12 6.01
N LEU A 55 6.59 -21.98 5.57
CA LEU A 55 6.87 -21.38 4.26
C LEU A 55 8.23 -20.66 4.20
N SER A 56 8.84 -20.34 5.35
CA SER A 56 10.15 -19.67 5.42
C SER A 56 11.30 -20.44 4.74
N LYS A 57 11.11 -21.75 4.51
CA LYS A 57 12.08 -22.64 3.86
C LYS A 57 11.90 -22.75 2.36
N LEU A 58 10.78 -22.24 1.82
CA LEU A 58 10.50 -22.31 0.39
C LEU A 58 11.37 -21.33 -0.39
N THR A 59 11.94 -21.83 -1.47
CA THR A 59 12.65 -21.04 -2.46
C THR A 59 11.69 -20.46 -3.49
N LEU A 60 12.08 -19.35 -4.13
CA LEU A 60 11.28 -18.73 -5.20
C LEU A 60 10.99 -19.72 -6.35
N LYS A 61 11.89 -20.68 -6.59
CA LYS A 61 11.71 -21.72 -7.61
C LYS A 61 10.59 -22.71 -7.25
N GLU A 62 10.52 -23.13 -5.98
CA GLU A 62 9.50 -24.08 -5.50
C GLU A 62 8.08 -23.52 -5.55
N ILE A 63 7.94 -22.19 -5.46
CA ILE A 63 6.66 -21.49 -5.61
C ILE A 63 6.36 -21.08 -7.07
N GLY A 64 7.17 -21.51 -8.03
CA GLY A 64 6.93 -21.31 -9.47
C GLY A 64 7.35 -19.96 -10.04
N VAL A 65 8.22 -19.18 -9.36
CA VAL A 65 8.79 -17.97 -9.93
C VAL A 65 9.75 -18.33 -11.06
N LYS A 66 9.55 -17.73 -12.24
CA LYS A 66 10.43 -17.96 -13.40
C LYS A 66 11.86 -17.53 -13.09
N PRO A 67 12.90 -18.25 -13.59
CA PRO A 67 14.30 -17.91 -13.31
C PRO A 67 14.71 -16.47 -13.65
N CYS A 68 14.12 -15.86 -14.69
CA CYS A 68 14.39 -14.47 -15.07
C CYS A 68 13.96 -13.43 -14.01
N TYR A 69 13.06 -13.82 -13.09
CA TYR A 69 12.61 -12.98 -11.97
C TYR A 69 13.27 -13.31 -10.64
N ILE A 70 14.24 -14.22 -10.65
CA ILE A 70 15.02 -14.59 -9.47
C ILE A 70 16.29 -13.72 -9.48
N ASP A 71 16.37 -12.84 -8.50
CA ASP A 71 17.55 -12.03 -8.26
C ASP A 71 18.38 -12.65 -7.13
N PRO A 72 19.67 -12.93 -7.35
CA PRO A 72 20.55 -13.59 -6.37
C PRO A 72 20.95 -12.67 -5.21
N SER A 73 20.63 -11.38 -5.25
CA SER A 73 20.92 -10.44 -4.19
C SER A 73 20.18 -10.77 -2.89
N VAL A 74 20.71 -10.28 -1.77
CA VAL A 74 20.07 -10.45 -0.47
C VAL A 74 18.79 -9.62 -0.43
N CYS A 75 17.64 -10.29 -0.38
CA CYS A 75 16.31 -9.67 -0.27
C CYS A 75 15.94 -8.79 -1.48
N PRO A 76 15.77 -9.37 -2.67
CA PRO A 76 15.61 -8.60 -3.91
C PRO A 76 14.29 -7.81 -4.00
N TYR A 77 13.28 -8.24 -3.24
CA TYR A 77 11.96 -7.59 -3.14
C TYR A 77 11.80 -6.78 -1.83
N LYS A 78 12.90 -6.31 -1.24
CA LYS A 78 12.92 -5.58 0.04
C LYS A 78 11.92 -4.42 0.10
N GLU A 79 11.81 -3.63 -0.97
CA GLU A 79 10.88 -2.50 -0.99
C GLU A 79 9.43 -2.97 -0.81
N ALA A 80 9.01 -3.99 -1.57
CA ALA A 80 7.67 -4.55 -1.46
C ALA A 80 7.39 -5.06 -0.04
N ILE A 81 8.35 -5.76 0.57
CA ILE A 81 8.25 -6.25 1.96
C ILE A 81 8.06 -5.09 2.94
N VAL A 82 8.80 -3.98 2.77
CA VAL A 82 8.65 -2.79 3.63
C VAL A 82 7.26 -2.18 3.49
N LYS A 83 6.68 -2.12 2.28
CA LYS A 83 5.32 -1.62 2.08
C LYS A 83 4.28 -2.54 2.73
N LEU A 84 4.44 -3.86 2.61
CA LEU A 84 3.58 -4.84 3.28
C LEU A 84 3.65 -4.70 4.81
N LYS A 85 4.84 -4.52 5.40
CA LYS A 85 4.96 -4.26 6.84
C LYS A 85 4.25 -2.98 7.29
N LYS A 86 4.19 -1.96 6.43
CA LYS A 86 3.45 -0.72 6.72
C LYS A 86 1.92 -0.91 6.76
N LEU A 87 1.41 -2.01 6.18
CA LEU A 87 -0.02 -2.34 6.23
C LEU A 87 -0.49 -2.66 7.66
N GLU A 88 0.35 -3.32 8.45
CA GLU A 88 0.04 -3.71 9.83
C GLU A 88 -0.19 -2.48 10.73
N ILE A 89 0.62 -1.43 10.54
CA ILE A 89 0.53 -0.19 11.32
C ILE A 89 -0.51 0.81 10.80
N ALA A 90 -0.98 0.64 9.55
CA ALA A 90 -1.98 1.52 8.97
C ALA A 90 -3.33 1.32 9.64
N LYS A 91 -3.96 2.42 10.08
CA LYS A 91 -5.27 2.38 10.77
C LYS A 91 -6.45 2.49 9.82
N LEU A 92 -6.27 3.20 8.71
CA LEU A 92 -7.34 3.44 7.74
C LEU A 92 -7.32 2.37 6.63
N PRO A 93 -8.46 1.77 6.26
CA PRO A 93 -8.59 0.87 5.12
C PRO A 93 -7.97 1.42 3.83
N THR A 94 -8.23 2.68 3.47
CA THR A 94 -7.63 3.32 2.29
C THR A 94 -6.10 3.31 2.34
N GLN A 95 -5.51 3.54 3.52
CA GLN A 95 -4.06 3.48 3.70
C GLN A 95 -3.52 2.04 3.56
N LYS A 96 -4.24 1.05 4.11
CA LYS A 96 -3.89 -0.38 3.95
C LYS A 96 -3.90 -0.78 2.48
N MET A 97 -4.95 -0.41 1.74
CA MET A 97 -5.06 -0.65 0.30
C MET A 97 -3.95 0.03 -0.49
N ARG A 98 -3.63 1.30 -0.15
CA ARG A 98 -2.52 2.01 -0.77
C ARG A 98 -1.19 1.29 -0.56
N PHE A 99 -0.92 0.78 0.63
CA PHE A 99 0.32 0.02 0.87
C PHE A 99 0.37 -1.31 0.11
N LEU A 100 -0.76 -2.00 -0.09
CA LEU A 100 -0.84 -3.18 -0.98
C LEU A 100 -0.49 -2.81 -2.42
N ILE A 101 -1.11 -1.76 -2.95
CA ILE A 101 -0.88 -1.29 -4.32
C ILE A 101 0.61 -0.92 -4.51
N LEU A 102 1.17 -0.18 -3.54
CA LEU A 102 2.58 0.20 -3.59
C LEU A 102 3.52 -1.01 -3.48
N ALA A 103 3.16 -2.05 -2.71
CA ALA A 103 3.92 -3.28 -2.65
C ALA A 103 3.91 -4.01 -4.00
N ALA A 104 2.74 -4.16 -4.61
CA ALA A 104 2.59 -4.77 -5.94
C ALA A 104 3.37 -4.00 -7.00
N GLN A 105 3.32 -2.67 -6.97
CA GLN A 105 4.08 -1.82 -7.88
C GLN A 105 5.60 -1.99 -7.70
N ALA A 106 6.09 -2.12 -6.47
CA ALA A 106 7.51 -2.40 -6.21
C ALA A 106 7.93 -3.76 -6.77
N ILE A 107 7.08 -4.79 -6.68
CA ILE A 107 7.33 -6.10 -7.30
C ILE A 107 7.41 -5.97 -8.83
N MET A 108 6.42 -5.33 -9.45
CA MET A 108 6.38 -5.15 -10.91
C MET A 108 7.60 -4.37 -11.43
N ASN A 109 7.98 -3.29 -10.75
CA ASN A 109 9.17 -2.51 -11.12
C ASN A 109 10.44 -3.36 -11.02
N LYS A 110 10.55 -4.20 -9.98
CA LYS A 110 11.69 -5.09 -9.82
C LYS A 110 11.74 -6.14 -10.94
N MET A 111 10.61 -6.78 -11.24
CA MET A 111 10.50 -7.74 -12.34
C MET A 111 10.87 -7.11 -13.68
N ALA A 112 10.39 -5.90 -13.97
CA ALA A 112 10.72 -5.17 -15.19
C ALA A 112 12.23 -4.87 -15.28
N SER A 113 12.88 -4.51 -14.17
CA SER A 113 14.33 -4.27 -14.15
C SER A 113 15.16 -5.54 -14.43
N LEU A 114 14.67 -6.70 -13.98
CA LEU A 114 15.35 -7.99 -14.20
C LEU A 114 15.14 -8.48 -15.64
N ASP A 115 13.95 -8.30 -16.19
CA ASP A 115 13.68 -8.60 -17.61
C ASP A 115 14.57 -7.75 -18.52
N GLN A 116 14.70 -6.44 -18.26
CA GLN A 116 15.58 -5.56 -19.04
C GLN A 116 17.06 -5.96 -18.93
N ALA A 117 17.54 -6.30 -17.73
CA ALA A 117 18.92 -6.76 -17.53
C ALA A 117 19.23 -8.06 -18.28
N SER A 118 18.24 -8.96 -18.41
CA SER A 118 18.39 -10.20 -19.17
C SER A 118 18.51 -9.97 -20.68
N VAL A 119 17.88 -8.92 -21.21
CA VAL A 119 17.92 -8.54 -22.63
C VAL A 119 19.23 -7.85 -23.01
N THR A 120 19.82 -7.05 -22.12
CA THR A 120 21.10 -6.35 -22.39
C THR A 120 22.34 -7.21 -22.21
N SER A 121 22.19 -8.41 -21.61
CA SER A 121 23.30 -9.33 -21.33
C SER A 121 23.39 -10.48 -22.35
N ALA A 122 22.56 -10.46 -23.40
CA ALA A 122 22.51 -11.41 -24.51
C ALA A 122 22.97 -10.73 -25.80
#